data_AF-A0A6H1ZBU8-F1
#
_entry.id   AF-A0A6H1ZBU8-F1
#
_cell.length_a   1.000
_cell.length_b   1.000
_cell.length_c   1.000
_cell.angle_alpha   90.00
_cell.angle_beta   90.00
_cell.angle_gamma   90.00
#
_symmetry.space_group_name_H-M   'P 1'
#
loop_
_entity.id
_entity.type
_entity.pdbx_description
1 polymer ?
#
loop_
_entity_poly.entity_id
_entity_poly.type
_entity_poly.pdbx_seq_one_letter_code
_entity_poly.pdbx_strand_id
1 'polypeptide(L)' 'MGAKDWASLRITTESSKRIAGLVDQCERPAWWVIARLLDVAETRFEDIGLELREAEVQAWKERAR' A
#
# COMPACT_ATOMS: atom_id res chain seq x y z
N MET A 1 -2.78 -24.10 2.92
CA MET A 1 -3.53 -22.85 2.63
C MET A 1 -2.61 -21.98 1.80
N GLY A 2 -2.91 -21.83 0.51
CA GLY A 2 -2.02 -21.18 -0.45
C GLY A 2 -1.79 -19.72 -0.09
N ALA A 3 -0.54 -19.28 -0.15
CA ALA A 3 -0.25 -17.86 -0.25
C ALA A 3 -1.09 -17.34 -1.44
N LYS A 4 -2.14 -16.58 -1.14
CA LYS A 4 -2.84 -15.84 -2.18
C LYS A 4 -1.76 -14.96 -2.80
N ASP A 5 -1.42 -15.20 -4.07
CA ASP A 5 -0.49 -14.37 -4.82
C ASP A 5 -1.08 -12.96 -4.91
N TRP A 6 -0.73 -12.13 -3.94
CA TRP A 6 -1.15 -10.75 -3.90
C TRP A 6 -0.39 -9.99 -4.97
N ALA A 7 -1.07 -9.02 -5.61
CA ALA A 7 -0.45 -8.13 -6.57
C ALA A 7 0.85 -7.56 -5.98
N SER A 8 1.97 -7.84 -6.64
CA SER A 8 3.27 -7.38 -6.20
C SER A 8 3.36 -5.86 -6.33
N LEU A 9 3.51 -5.18 -5.20
CA LEU A 9 3.70 -3.74 -5.14
C LEU A 9 5.17 -3.40 -5.39
N ARG A 10 5.46 -2.53 -6.37
CA ARG A 10 6.77 -1.87 -6.42
C ARG A 10 6.72 -0.58 -5.62
N ILE A 11 7.65 -0.47 -4.70
CA ILE A 11 7.76 0.64 -3.77
C ILE A 11 9.20 1.12 -3.74
N THR A 12 9.40 2.43 -3.75
CA THR A 12 10.74 2.99 -3.57
C THR A 12 11.26 2.73 -2.14
N THR A 13 12.58 2.71 -1.97
CA THR A 13 13.21 2.52 -0.65
C THR A 13 12.74 3.54 0.38
N GLU A 14 12.56 4.80 -0.02
CA GLU A 14 12.11 5.88 0.86
C GLU A 14 10.67 5.66 1.34
N SER A 15 9.77 5.29 0.42
CA SER A 15 8.38 4.96 0.74
C SER A 15 8.26 3.73 1.62
N SER A 16 9.09 2.72 1.40
CA SER A 16 9.12 1.51 2.23
C SER A 16 9.44 1.85 3.70
N LYS A 17 10.43 2.73 3.94
CA LYS A 17 10.75 3.21 5.30
C LYS A 17 9.57 3.97 5.94
N ARG A 18 8.89 4.84 5.18
CA ARG A 18 7.71 5.57 5.67
C ARG A 18 6.60 4.62 6.06
N ILE A 19 6.32 3.60 5.24
CA ILE A 19 5.30 2.58 5.54
C ILE A 19 5.68 1.76 6.77
N ALA A 20 6.95 1.36 6.91
CA ALA A 20 7.42 0.67 8.11
C ALA A 20 7.19 1.50 9.37
N GLY A 21 7.50 2.80 9.34
CA GLY A 21 7.23 3.70 10.47
C GLY A 21 5.74 3.82 10.80
N LEU A 22 4.86 3.81 9.80
CA LEU A 22 3.41 3.84 10.00
C LEU A 22 2.85 2.51 10.52
N VAL A 23 3.43 1.38 10.09
CA VAL A 23 3.12 0.04 10.62
C VAL A 23 3.38 -0.01 12.12
N ASP A 24 4.55 0.47 12.54
CA ASP A 24 4.94 0.50 13.94
C ASP A 24 4.04 1.45 14.76
N GLN A 25 3.73 2.64 14.23
CA GLN A 25 2.87 3.62 14.91
C GLN A 25 1.42 3.18 15.05
N CYS A 26 0.88 2.48 14.06
CA CYS A 26 -0.52 2.08 14.03
C CYS A 26 -0.75 0.70 14.65
N GLU A 27 0.30 -0.06 14.95
CA GLU A 27 0.23 -1.49 15.32
C GLU A 27 -0.60 -2.31 14.33
N ARG A 28 -0.52 -1.95 13.04
CA ARG A 28 -1.26 -2.58 11.94
C ARG A 28 -0.30 -3.17 10.92
N PRO A 29 -0.66 -4.29 10.27
CA PRO A 29 0.19 -4.91 9.27
C PRO A 29 0.37 -3.99 8.05
N ALA A 30 1.52 -4.11 7.37
CA ALA A 30 1.88 -3.30 6.21
C ALA A 30 0.79 -3.22 5.14
N TRP A 31 0.10 -4.33 4.87
CA TRP A 31 -0.96 -4.36 3.87
C TRP A 31 -2.13 -3.44 4.22
N TRP A 32 -2.47 -3.30 5.51
CA TRP A 32 -3.56 -2.43 5.96
C TRP A 32 -3.14 -0.97 5.84
N VAL A 33 -1.91 -0.66 6.24
CA VAL A 33 -1.34 0.69 6.11
C VAL A 33 -1.29 1.13 4.65
N ILE A 34 -0.79 0.27 3.76
CA ILE A 34 -0.76 0.51 2.31
C ILE A 34 -2.18 0.77 1.80
N ALA A 35 -3.14 -0.08 2.16
CA ALA A 35 -4.51 0.06 1.69
C ALA A 35 -5.16 1.37 2.17
N ARG A 36 -4.89 1.82 3.41
CA ARG A 36 -5.35 3.11 3.92
C ARG A 36 -4.65 4.30 3.27
N LEU A 37 -3.36 4.21 2.99
CA LEU A 37 -2.64 5.24 2.25
C LEU A 37 -3.20 5.38 0.83
N LEU A 38 -3.53 4.28 0.17
CA LEU A 38 -4.16 4.29 -1.15
C LEU A 38 -5.59 4.83 -1.12
N ASP A 39 -6.34 4.56 -0.05
CA ASP A 39 -7.69 5.10 0.17
C ASP A 39 -7.66 6.62 0.32
N VAL A 40 -6.72 7.15 1.12
CA VAL A 40 -6.57 8.60 1.37
C VAL A 40 -5.93 9.34 0.19
N ALA A 41 -4.97 8.72 -0.49
CA ALA A 41 -4.32 9.28 -1.67
C ALA A 41 -5.27 9.15 -2.88
N GLU A 42 -6.29 10.00 -2.93
CA GLU A 42 -7.28 9.98 -4.01
C GLU A 42 -6.69 10.35 -5.39
N THR A 43 -5.47 10.91 -5.50
CA THR A 43 -5.05 11.41 -6.83
C THR A 43 -3.56 11.55 -7.16
N ARG A 44 -2.58 11.26 -6.29
CA ARG A 44 -1.15 11.30 -6.68
C ARG A 44 -0.28 10.26 -5.98
N PHE A 45 -0.13 9.08 -6.61
CA PHE A 45 0.69 7.96 -6.12
C PHE A 45 2.20 8.27 -6.07
N GLU A 46 2.63 9.24 -6.87
CA GLU A 46 4.02 9.71 -6.96
C GLU A 46 4.50 10.32 -5.62
N ASP A 47 3.63 10.99 -4.87
CA ASP A 47 3.99 11.66 -3.61
C ASP A 47 4.30 10.67 -2.47
N ILE A 48 3.73 9.47 -2.54
CA ILE A 48 3.99 8.34 -1.65
C ILE A 48 5.02 7.37 -2.23
N GLY A 49 5.64 7.69 -3.39
CA GLY A 49 6.66 6.87 -4.07
C GLY A 49 6.21 5.43 -4.32
N LEU A 50 4.92 5.26 -4.64
CA LEU A 50 4.33 4.01 -5.08
C LEU A 50 4.20 4.04 -6.60
N GLU A 51 4.84 3.09 -7.26
CA GLU A 51 4.66 2.86 -8.70
C GLU A 51 3.58 1.79 -8.88
N LEU A 52 2.32 2.23 -8.88
CA LEU A 52 1.17 1.36 -9.03
C LEU A 52 0.39 1.71 -10.29
N ARG A 53 -0.03 0.70 -11.04
CA ARG A 53 -1.05 0.87 -12.07
C ARG A 53 -2.41 1.02 -11.40
N GLU A 54 -3.31 1.75 -12.04
CA GLU A 54 -4.66 2.00 -11.52
C GLU A 54 -5.41 0.72 -11.13
N ALA A 55 -5.29 -0.35 -11.93
CA ALA A 55 -5.89 -1.64 -11.63
C ALA A 55 -5.35 -2.29 -10.34
N GLU A 56 -4.06 -2.08 -10.03
CA GLU A 56 -3.45 -2.59 -8.80
C GLU A 56 -3.93 -1.77 -7.59
N VAL A 57 -4.05 -0.45 -7.73
CA VAL A 57 -4.63 0.42 -6.69
C VAL A 57 -6.04 -0.02 -6.33
N GLN A 58 -6.91 -0.26 -7.32
CA GLN A 58 -8.27 -0.71 -7.07
C GLN A 58 -8.32 -2.06 -6.35
N ALA A 59 -7.50 -3.03 -6.78
CA ALA A 59 -7.39 -4.33 -6.09
C ALA A 59 -6.95 -4.18 -4.62
N TRP A 60 -6.09 -3.22 -4.32
CA TRP A 60 -5.67 -2.90 -2.96
C TRP A 60 -6.75 -2.16 -2.16
N LYS A 61 -7.52 -1.25 -2.78
CA LYS A 61 -8.65 -0.55 -2.15
C LYS A 61 -9.79 -1.49 -1.78
N GLU A 62 -10.15 -2.41 -2.68
CA GLU A 62 -11.17 -3.44 -2.43
C GLU A 62 -10.80 -4.34 -1.25
N ARG A 63 -9.50 -4.61 -1.07
CA ARG A 63 -8.96 -5.40 0.05
C ARG A 63 -8.95 -4.66 1.39
N ALA A 64 -9.01 -3.33 1.38
CA ALA A 64 -9.09 -2.50 2.58
C ALA A 64 -10.48 -2.49 3.22
N ARG A 65 -11.50 -2.78 2.41
CA ARG A 65 -12.91 -2.91 2.82
C ARG A 65 -13.17 -4.30 3.40
#